data_AF-A0A661TPJ9-F1
#
_entry.id   AF-A0A661TPJ9-F1
#
_cell.length_a   1.000
_cell.length_b   1.000
_cell.length_c   1.000
_cell.angle_alpha   90.00
_cell.angle_beta   90.00
_cell.angle_gamma   90.00
#
_symmetry.space_group_name_H-M   'P 1'
#
loop_
_entity.id
_entity.type
_entity.pdbx_description
1 polymer ?
#
loop_
_entity_poly.entity_id
_entity_poly.type
_entity_poly.pdbx_seq_one_letter_code
_entity_poly.pdbx_strand_id
1 'polypeptide(L)'
;MQPIYYLPGVDVSAIAKHDGIDRDLLRANGLAYLVDGAIDEHILTSEIVGGPDKGRGSLVCIQCGTSRPVRFGYFPDGQTWTEPTIGSPAWIGVDDCSPVKPDDIMSRAPGDIAAGFHVRLADGNQWNIPILRRPDGSTSLPAAYFTDRGGNI
;
A
#
# COMPACT_ATOMS: atom_id res chain seq x y z
N MET A 1 3.54 -8.95 -2.58
CA MET A 1 4.80 -8.14 -2.53
C MET A 1 4.60 -6.72 -1.98
N GLN A 2 5.40 -6.28 -1.02
CA GLN A 2 5.25 -4.97 -0.36
C GLN A 2 5.96 -3.87 -1.19
N PRO A 3 5.24 -2.82 -1.64
CA PRO A 3 5.87 -1.69 -2.33
C PRO A 3 6.86 -0.98 -1.41
N ILE A 4 7.93 -0.46 -2.01
CA ILE A 4 8.94 0.35 -1.31
C ILE A 4 8.69 1.80 -1.69
N TYR A 5 8.61 2.66 -0.68
CA TYR A 5 8.41 4.09 -0.87
C TYR A 5 9.73 4.80 -0.63
N TYR A 6 10.14 5.67 -1.55
CA TYR A 6 11.31 6.52 -1.36
C TYR A 6 10.88 7.97 -1.14
N LEU A 7 11.39 8.58 -0.07
CA LEU A 7 11.16 9.95 0.34
C LEU A 7 12.43 10.78 0.10
N PRO A 8 12.51 11.54 -1.01
CA PRO A 8 13.63 12.40 -1.32
C PRO A 8 13.93 13.40 -0.20
N GLY A 9 15.20 13.51 0.21
CA GLY A 9 15.66 14.51 1.18
C GLY A 9 15.18 14.30 2.62
N VAL A 10 14.45 13.23 2.91
CA VAL A 10 14.01 12.89 4.27
C VAL A 10 15.03 11.95 4.90
N ASP A 11 15.59 12.35 6.04
CA ASP A 11 16.51 11.51 6.83
C ASP A 11 15.74 10.43 7.60
N VAL A 12 16.34 9.24 7.73
CA VAL A 12 15.69 8.11 8.40
C VAL A 12 15.40 8.39 9.87
N SER A 13 16.24 9.21 10.52
CA SER A 13 16.06 9.66 11.91
C SER A 13 14.87 10.59 12.10
N ALA A 14 14.37 11.23 11.04
CA ALA A 14 13.13 12.00 11.09
C ALA A 14 11.90 11.07 11.09
N ILE A 15 12.02 9.88 10.51
CA ILE A 15 10.95 8.87 10.42
C ILE A 15 10.97 7.95 11.64
N ALA A 16 12.11 7.32 11.92
CA ALA A 16 12.29 6.39 13.02
C ALA A 16 12.96 7.12 14.20
N LYS A 17 12.16 7.55 15.15
CA LYS A 17 12.58 8.23 16.38
C LYS A 17 12.84 7.20 17.49
N HIS A 18 13.46 7.65 18.57
CA HIS A 18 13.73 6.81 19.74
C HIS A 18 12.44 6.19 20.35
N ASP A 19 11.31 6.88 20.20
CA ASP A 19 10.00 6.51 20.74
C ASP A 19 9.02 5.90 19.72
N GLY A 20 9.48 5.63 18.48
CA GLY A 20 8.67 4.96 17.46
C GLY A 20 8.72 5.64 16.10
N ILE A 21 7.73 5.33 15.26
CA ILE A 21 7.60 5.88 13.91
C ILE A 21 6.80 7.19 13.92
N ASP A 22 7.36 8.24 13.32
CA ASP A 22 6.67 9.50 13.08
C ASP A 22 5.59 9.35 12.00
N ARG A 23 4.38 8.99 12.43
CA ARG A 23 3.22 8.82 11.56
C ARG A 23 2.78 10.13 10.90
N ASP A 24 2.96 11.27 11.55
CA ASP A 24 2.51 12.56 11.01
C ASP A 24 3.41 12.99 9.85
N LEU A 25 4.72 12.75 9.94
CA LEU A 25 5.64 12.92 8.83
C LEU A 25 5.24 12.03 7.63
N LEU A 26 4.93 10.77 7.89
CA LEU A 26 4.53 9.84 6.82
C LEU A 26 3.19 10.24 6.19
N ARG A 27 2.22 10.71 6.98
CA ARG A 27 0.96 11.30 6.47
C ARG A 27 1.20 12.53 5.62
N ALA A 28 2.06 13.45 6.06
CA ALA A 28 2.42 14.65 5.31
C ALA A 28 3.10 14.34 3.97
N ASN A 29 3.72 13.16 3.85
CA ASN A 29 4.31 12.64 2.63
C ASN A 29 3.36 11.72 1.82
N GLY A 30 2.05 11.79 2.07
CA GLY A 30 1.05 11.04 1.31
C GLY A 30 0.97 9.55 1.64
N LEU A 31 1.61 9.10 2.72
CA LEU A 31 1.68 7.69 3.13
C LEU A 31 0.71 7.34 4.27
N ALA A 32 -0.33 8.16 4.48
CA ALA A 32 -1.33 7.95 5.53
C ALA A 32 -1.95 6.53 5.48
N TYR A 33 -2.32 6.08 4.28
CA TYR A 33 -2.93 4.76 4.04
C TYR A 33 -2.01 3.58 4.40
N LEU A 34 -0.70 3.80 4.48
CA LEU A 34 0.25 2.81 4.95
C LEU A 34 0.24 2.74 6.47
N VAL A 35 0.30 3.89 7.13
CA VAL A 35 0.59 3.96 8.57
C VAL A 35 -0.65 3.90 9.46
N ASP A 36 -1.83 4.21 8.94
CA ASP A 36 -3.06 4.36 9.73
C ASP A 36 -3.68 3.03 10.22
N GLY A 37 -3.00 1.90 9.99
CA GLY A 37 -3.33 0.60 10.59
C GLY A 37 -2.11 -0.27 10.87
N ALA A 38 -0.90 0.29 10.73
CA ALA A 38 0.34 -0.45 10.89
C ALA A 38 0.88 -0.34 12.32
N ILE A 39 1.42 -1.46 12.81
CA ILE A 39 2.21 -1.51 14.04
C ILE A 39 3.64 -1.15 13.69
N ASP A 40 4.32 -0.37 14.53
CA ASP A 40 5.63 0.22 14.25
C ASP A 40 6.69 -0.84 13.87
N GLU A 41 6.65 -2.03 14.49
CA GLU A 41 7.59 -3.13 14.21
C GLU A 41 7.46 -3.70 12.80
N HIS A 42 6.34 -3.42 12.12
CA HIS A 42 6.13 -3.81 10.74
C HIS A 42 6.63 -2.76 9.75
N ILE A 43 7.06 -1.57 10.21
CA ILE A 43 7.54 -0.51 9.32
C ILE A 43 9.06 -0.65 9.20
N LEU A 44 9.51 -1.00 8.00
CA LEU A 44 10.92 -1.06 7.64
C LEU A 44 11.36 0.29 7.09
N THR A 45 12.45 0.82 7.63
CA THR A 45 13.05 2.08 7.17
C THR A 45 14.54 1.89 6.88
N SER A 46 15.04 2.54 5.84
CA SER A 46 16.48 2.55 5.52
C SER A 46 16.84 3.85 4.85
N GLU A 47 18.02 4.38 5.15
CA GLU A 47 18.57 5.51 4.43
C GLU A 47 19.42 5.05 3.24
N ILE A 48 19.29 5.74 2.11
CA ILE A 48 20.09 5.46 0.91
C ILE A 48 20.67 6.73 0.29
N VAL A 49 21.75 6.55 -0.47
CA VAL A 49 22.34 7.56 -1.34
C VAL A 49 22.30 7.04 -2.78
N GLY A 50 21.91 7.91 -3.72
CA GLY A 50 21.73 7.55 -5.12
C GLY A 50 20.38 6.87 -5.39
N GLY A 51 19.30 7.39 -4.80
CA GLY A 51 17.93 6.90 -5.01
C GLY A 51 17.40 7.12 -6.44
N PRO A 52 16.10 6.90 -6.68
CA PRO A 52 15.48 7.06 -8.00
C PRO A 52 15.59 8.49 -8.57
N ASP A 53 15.67 9.50 -7.70
CA ASP A 53 15.94 10.90 -8.06
C ASP A 53 17.44 11.24 -8.14
N LYS A 54 18.32 10.23 -8.03
CA LYS A 54 19.78 10.32 -7.87
C LYS A 54 20.24 11.03 -6.59
N GLY A 55 19.31 11.35 -5.70
CA GLY A 55 19.53 12.05 -4.43
C GLY A 55 19.75 11.11 -3.25
N ARG A 56 19.74 11.69 -2.06
CA ARG A 56 19.70 11.00 -0.77
C ARG A 56 18.27 11.06 -0.23
N GLY A 57 17.85 10.01 0.46
CA GLY A 57 16.57 10.00 1.13
C GLY A 57 16.33 8.68 1.87
N SER A 58 15.09 8.50 2.30
CA SER A 58 14.68 7.34 3.08
C SER A 58 13.75 6.42 2.32
N LEU A 59 14.00 5.12 2.45
CA LEU A 59 13.10 4.05 2.05
C LEU A 59 12.17 3.71 3.21
N VAL A 60 10.90 3.48 2.88
CA VAL A 60 9.85 3.04 3.80
C VAL A 60 9.13 1.86 3.17
N CYS A 61 8.89 0.80 3.94
CA CYS A 61 8.12 -0.35 3.49
C CYS A 61 7.34 -0.94 4.66
N ILE A 62 6.14 -1.47 4.40
CA ILE A 62 5.36 -2.18 5.43
C ILE A 62 5.51 -3.67 5.23
N GLN A 63 6.04 -4.33 6.25
CA GLN A 63 6.01 -5.77 6.40
C GLN A 63 4.58 -6.25 6.73
N CYS A 64 3.85 -6.71 5.71
CA CYS A 64 2.60 -7.44 5.89
C CYS A 64 2.91 -8.90 6.25
N GLY A 65 2.48 -9.32 7.45
CA GLY A 65 2.61 -10.69 7.93
C GLY A 65 4.05 -11.10 8.27
N THR A 66 4.34 -12.40 8.19
CA THR A 66 5.66 -12.96 8.57
C THR A 66 6.71 -12.86 7.46
N SER A 67 6.32 -12.52 6.22
CA SER A 67 7.23 -12.43 5.09
C SER A 67 7.82 -11.03 4.95
N ARG A 68 9.15 -10.92 5.12
CA ARG A 68 9.93 -9.73 4.77
C ARG A 68 9.97 -9.52 3.27
N PRO A 69 10.17 -8.27 2.79
CA PRO A 69 10.48 -8.04 1.38
C PRO A 69 11.74 -8.83 1.04
N VAL A 70 11.72 -9.55 -0.09
CA VAL A 70 12.88 -10.31 -0.59
C VAL A 70 14.09 -9.38 -0.76
N ARG A 71 13.82 -8.12 -1.11
CA ARG A 71 14.82 -7.09 -1.37
C ARG A 71 14.31 -5.76 -0.85
N PHE A 72 14.94 -5.22 0.21
CA PHE A 72 14.67 -3.89 0.75
C PHE A 72 15.89 -3.01 0.52
N GLY A 73 15.77 -2.05 -0.40
CA GLY A 73 16.85 -1.21 -0.91
C GLY A 73 16.49 -0.64 -2.29
N TYR A 74 17.42 0.13 -2.87
CA TYR A 74 17.28 0.64 -4.24
C TYR A 74 18.10 -0.20 -5.22
N PHE A 75 17.42 -0.81 -6.18
CA PHE A 75 18.00 -1.73 -7.17
C PHE A 75 17.39 -1.44 -8.55
N PRO A 76 17.93 -0.47 -9.30
CA PRO A 76 17.31 0.02 -10.54
C PRO A 76 17.14 -1.05 -11.62
N ASP A 77 18.00 -2.08 -11.63
CA ASP A 77 17.95 -3.16 -12.64
C ASP A 77 16.93 -4.27 -12.32
N GLY A 78 16.32 -4.24 -11.12
CA GLY A 78 15.34 -5.26 -10.70
C GLY A 78 14.13 -4.68 -9.98
N GLN A 79 13.95 -3.37 -10.09
CA GLN A 79 12.82 -2.65 -9.54
C GLN A 79 12.33 -1.63 -10.56
N THR A 80 11.03 -1.64 -10.81
CA THR A 80 10.36 -0.56 -11.50
C THR A 80 10.02 0.54 -10.49
N TRP A 81 10.50 1.76 -10.76
CA TRP A 81 10.22 2.95 -9.95
C TRP A 81 9.27 3.89 -10.67
N THR A 82 8.20 4.28 -9.99
CA THR A 82 7.22 5.26 -10.48
C THR A 82 7.49 6.59 -9.82
N GLU A 83 7.47 7.65 -10.64
CA GLU A 83 7.64 9.04 -10.19
C GLU A 83 6.52 9.46 -9.22
N PRO A 84 6.80 10.45 -8.34
CA PRO A 84 5.79 11.04 -7.47
C PRO A 84 4.58 11.55 -8.26
N THR A 85 3.39 11.41 -7.66
CA THR A 85 2.13 11.86 -8.27
C THR A 85 1.56 13.05 -7.51
N ILE A 86 0.57 13.72 -8.08
CA ILE A 86 -0.13 14.83 -7.41
C ILE A 86 -0.71 14.32 -6.09
N GLY A 87 -0.23 14.84 -4.96
CA GLY A 87 -0.67 14.46 -3.61
C GLY A 87 0.24 13.49 -2.86
N SER A 88 1.32 13.00 -3.47
CA SER A 88 2.36 12.22 -2.77
C SER A 88 3.74 12.55 -3.32
N PRO A 89 4.66 13.14 -2.52
CA PRO A 89 6.05 13.36 -2.93
C PRO A 89 6.88 12.07 -2.98
N ALA A 90 6.31 10.94 -2.57
CA ALA A 90 7.01 9.66 -2.51
C ALA A 90 7.11 8.99 -3.89
N TRP A 91 8.29 8.48 -4.22
CA TRP A 91 8.48 7.53 -5.31
C TRP A 91 8.01 6.14 -4.87
N ILE A 92 7.57 5.32 -5.82
CA ILE A 92 7.08 3.97 -5.53
C ILE A 92 7.90 2.95 -6.33
N GLY A 93 8.62 2.10 -5.62
CA GLY A 93 9.40 0.98 -6.15
C GLY A 93 8.68 -0.35 -5.98
N VAL A 94 8.63 -1.13 -7.06
CA VAL A 94 8.10 -2.50 -7.08
C VAL A 94 9.18 -3.41 -7.65
N ASP A 95 9.46 -4.53 -6.99
CA ASP A 95 10.47 -5.49 -7.46
C ASP A 95 9.86 -6.41 -8.53
N ASP A 96 10.52 -6.47 -9.69
CA ASP A 96 9.99 -7.11 -10.90
C ASP A 96 9.97 -8.65 -10.77
N CYS A 97 10.81 -9.20 -9.90
CA CYS A 97 10.99 -10.64 -9.70
C CYS A 97 9.98 -11.25 -8.73
N SER A 98 9.11 -10.46 -8.10
CA SER A 98 8.12 -10.97 -7.14
C SER A 98 6.79 -10.21 -7.24
N PRO A 99 6.09 -10.28 -8.37
CA PRO A 99 4.86 -9.50 -8.61
C PRO A 99 3.79 -9.75 -7.54
N VAL A 100 3.02 -8.71 -7.23
CA VAL A 100 1.86 -8.79 -6.31
C VAL A 100 0.86 -9.81 -6.87
N LYS A 101 0.53 -10.83 -6.09
CA LYS A 101 -0.49 -11.84 -6.42
C LYS A 101 -1.85 -11.46 -5.82
N PRO A 102 -2.97 -11.96 -6.35
CA PRO A 102 -4.29 -11.73 -5.74
C PRO A 102 -4.35 -12.04 -4.24
N ASP A 103 -3.68 -13.11 -3.79
CA ASP A 103 -3.62 -13.50 -2.38
C ASP A 103 -2.90 -12.46 -1.49
N ASP A 104 -1.98 -11.68 -2.07
CA ASP A 104 -1.33 -10.58 -1.36
C ASP A 104 -2.35 -9.47 -1.03
N ILE A 105 -3.30 -9.18 -1.92
CA ILE A 105 -4.30 -8.11 -1.72
C ILE A 105 -5.25 -8.48 -0.57
N MET A 106 -5.61 -9.77 -0.49
CA MET A 106 -6.52 -10.31 0.54
C MET A 106 -5.93 -10.25 1.95
N SER A 107 -4.61 -10.38 2.08
CA SER A 107 -3.90 -10.32 3.37
C SER A 107 -3.57 -8.90 3.84
N ARG A 108 -3.79 -7.88 2.99
CA ARG A 108 -3.30 -6.51 3.18
C ARG A 108 -4.31 -5.50 3.63
N ALA A 109 -5.59 -5.75 3.45
CA ALA A 109 -6.56 -4.77 3.87
C ALA A 109 -6.71 -4.82 5.39
N PRO A 110 -6.35 -3.74 6.12
CA PRO A 110 -6.79 -3.62 7.49
C PRO A 110 -8.32 -3.62 7.48
N GLY A 111 -8.92 -4.58 8.20
CA GLY A 111 -10.28 -4.61 8.74
C GLY A 111 -11.48 -4.43 7.81
N ASP A 112 -11.46 -3.41 6.94
CA ASP A 112 -12.63 -2.88 6.22
C ASP A 112 -12.37 -2.52 4.75
N ILE A 113 -11.11 -2.44 4.28
CA ILE A 113 -10.79 -2.02 2.89
C ILE A 113 -10.93 -3.16 1.86
N ALA A 114 -10.75 -4.42 2.27
CA ALA A 114 -11.00 -5.60 1.42
C ALA A 114 -12.05 -6.53 2.02
N ALA A 115 -12.88 -6.02 2.93
CA ALA A 115 -14.19 -6.59 3.22
C ALA A 115 -15.05 -6.45 1.95
N GLY A 116 -14.78 -7.34 1.00
CA GLY A 116 -15.35 -7.38 -0.32
C GLY A 116 -16.54 -8.34 -0.39
N PHE A 117 -17.19 -8.36 -1.55
CA PHE A 117 -18.17 -9.40 -1.83
C PHE A 117 -17.46 -10.64 -2.35
N HIS A 118 -17.65 -11.75 -1.64
CA HIS A 118 -17.29 -13.07 -2.16
C HIS A 118 -18.35 -13.52 -3.16
N VAL A 119 -17.97 -13.64 -4.42
CA VAL A 119 -18.85 -14.13 -5.50
C VAL A 119 -18.31 -15.45 -5.99
N ARG A 120 -19.18 -16.47 -6.03
CA ARG A 120 -18.89 -17.71 -6.73
C ARG A 120 -19.43 -17.60 -8.15
N LEU A 121 -18.55 -17.69 -9.14
CA LEU A 121 -18.93 -17.66 -10.55
C LEU A 121 -19.52 -19.00 -11.00
N ALA A 122 -20.18 -18.99 -12.16
CA ALA A 122 -20.83 -20.16 -12.75
C ALA A 122 -19.85 -21.31 -13.11
N ASP A 123 -18.55 -21.01 -13.23
CA ASP A 123 -17.47 -21.98 -13.44
C ASP A 123 -16.97 -22.61 -12.12
N GLY A 124 -17.51 -22.17 -10.98
CA GLY A 124 -17.15 -22.65 -9.65
C GLY A 124 -16.03 -21.86 -8.96
N ASN A 125 -15.35 -20.94 -9.65
CA ASN A 125 -14.29 -20.11 -9.09
C ASN A 125 -14.84 -19.09 -8.09
N GLN A 126 -14.10 -18.87 -6.99
CA GLN A 126 -14.41 -17.83 -6.01
C GLN A 126 -13.61 -16.56 -6.29
N TRP A 127 -14.31 -15.44 -6.34
CA TRP A 127 -13.75 -14.11 -6.54
C TRP A 127 -14.05 -13.26 -5.30
N ASN A 128 -13.09 -12.48 -4.83
CA ASN A 128 -13.35 -11.40 -3.89
C ASN A 128 -13.38 -10.08 -4.64
N ILE A 129 -14.48 -9.36 -4.56
CA ILE A 129 -14.63 -8.01 -5.13
C ILE A 129 -14.37 -7.01 -3.99
N PRO A 130 -13.17 -6.43 -3.88
CA PRO A 130 -12.86 -5.51 -2.79
C PRO A 130 -13.75 -4.27 -2.86
N ILE A 131 -14.24 -3.81 -1.71
CA ILE A 131 -14.98 -2.55 -1.61
C ILE A 131 -13.98 -1.44 -1.27
N LEU A 132 -13.62 -0.63 -2.26
CA LEU A 132 -12.91 0.61 -1.98
C LEU A 132 -13.88 1.60 -1.32
N ARG A 133 -13.62 1.91 -0.06
CA ARG A 133 -14.29 2.97 0.70
C ARG A 133 -13.41 4.21 0.71
N ARG A 134 -14.04 5.38 0.60
CA ARG A 134 -13.43 6.67 0.90
C ARG A 134 -13.14 6.75 2.41
N PRO A 135 -12.25 7.67 2.83
CA PRO A 135 -11.94 7.87 4.25
C PRO A 135 -13.16 8.19 5.14
N ASP A 136 -14.23 8.75 4.57
CA ASP A 136 -15.51 9.01 5.24
C ASP A 136 -16.43 7.77 5.31
N GLY A 137 -15.96 6.60 4.89
CA GLY A 137 -16.70 5.34 4.85
C GLY A 137 -17.65 5.19 3.65
N SER A 138 -17.82 6.23 2.83
CA SER A 138 -18.65 6.18 1.63
C SER A 138 -18.01 5.33 0.54
N THR A 139 -18.80 4.73 -0.35
CA THR A 139 -18.28 4.01 -1.52
C THR A 139 -18.92 4.58 -2.78
N SER A 140 -18.12 4.73 -3.84
CA SER A 140 -18.62 5.09 -5.18
C SER A 140 -18.82 3.86 -6.06
N LEU A 141 -18.71 2.65 -5.50
CA LEU A 141 -19.00 1.44 -6.25
C LEU A 141 -20.50 1.40 -6.62
N PRO A 142 -20.85 0.90 -7.82
CA PRO A 142 -22.24 0.70 -8.19
C PRO A 142 -22.93 -0.17 -7.12
N ALA A 143 -23.97 0.38 -6.47
CA ALA A 143 -24.85 -0.41 -5.64
C ALA A 143 -25.63 -1.36 -6.55
N ALA A 144 -25.61 -2.65 -6.23
CA ALA A 144 -26.50 -3.60 -6.89
C ALA A 144 -27.94 -3.24 -6.48
N TYR A 145 -28.68 -2.66 -7.42
CA TYR A 145 -30.11 -2.46 -7.27
C TYR A 145 -30.80 -3.79 -7.56
N PHE A 146 -31.44 -4.36 -6.54
CA PHE A 146 -32.28 -5.52 -6.73
C PHE A 146 -33.68 -5.04 -7.08
N THR A 147 -34.13 -5.31 -8.29
CA THR A 147 -35.53 -5.06 -8.62
C THR A 147 -36.41 -6.12 -7.97
N ASP A 148 -37.47 -5.69 -7.29
CA ASP A 148 -38.53 -6.61 -6.89
C ASP A 148 -39.19 -7.26 -8.11
N ARG A 149 -40.12 -8.21 -7.89
CA ARG A 149 -40.87 -8.85 -8.99
C ARG A 149 -41.73 -7.86 -9.80
N GLY A 150 -41.90 -6.62 -9.34
CA GLY A 150 -42.59 -5.53 -10.01
C GLY A 150 -41.67 -4.57 -10.77
N GLY A 151 -40.35 -4.79 -10.76
CA GLY A 151 -39.39 -3.93 -11.46
C GLY A 151 -39.01 -2.65 -10.69
N ASN A 152 -39.35 -2.54 -9.41
CA ASN A 152 -38.97 -1.39 -8.57
C ASN A 152 -37.63 -1.65 -7.91
N ILE A 153 -36.79 -0.63 -7.90
CA ILE A 153 -35.47 -0.59 -7.25
C ILE A 153 -35.62 -0.31 -5.75
#